data_AF-A0A8H7QUA1-F1
#
_entry.id   AF-A0A8H7QUA1-F1
#
_cell.length_a   1.000
_cell.length_b   1.000
_cell.length_c   1.000
_cell.angle_alpha   90.00
_cell.angle_beta   90.00
_cell.angle_gamma   90.00
#
_symmetry.space_group_name_H-M   'P 1'
#
loop_
_entity.id
_entity.type
_entity.pdbx_description
1 polymer ?
#
loop_
_entity_poly.entity_id
_entity_poly.type
_entity_poly.pdbx_seq_one_letter_code
_entity_poly.pdbx_strand_id
1 'polypeptide(L)' 'MIIFAKSIRLVVLDYAGLSKDPTDIKNFIRELTSTKEVVVYHGHKFESIPRQNVLHGKTIKRFDCRPGYVKRSLM' A
#
# COMPACT_ATOMS: atom_id res chain seq x y z
N MET A 1 15.04 -19.85 -14.55
CA MET A 1 13.87 -20.33 -13.79
C MET A 1 12.75 -19.29 -13.94
N ILE A 2 11.81 -19.54 -14.84
CA ILE A 2 10.69 -18.60 -15.08
C ILE A 2 9.60 -18.98 -14.08
N ILE A 3 9.46 -18.21 -13.01
CA ILE A 3 8.37 -18.40 -12.05
C ILE A 3 7.11 -17.82 -12.71
N PHE A 4 6.22 -18.69 -13.20
CA PHE A 4 4.87 -18.31 -13.59
C PHE A 4 4.08 -17.97 -12.33
N ALA A 5 4.33 -16.79 -11.78
CA ALA A 5 3.61 -16.33 -10.63
C ALA A 5 2.21 -15.91 -11.10
N LYS A 6 1.17 -16.58 -10.58
CA LYS A 6 -0.22 -16.16 -10.78
C LYS A 6 -0.31 -14.67 -10.44
N SER A 7 -0.82 -13.87 -11.38
CA SER A 7 -1.03 -12.45 -11.13
C SER A 7 -2.02 -12.28 -9.99
N ILE A 8 -1.60 -11.60 -8.93
CA ILE A 8 -2.45 -11.35 -7.76
C ILE A 8 -2.88 -9.87 -7.72
N ARG A 9 -4.08 -9.64 -7.20
CA ARG A 9 -4.58 -8.32 -6.82
C ARG A 9 -4.53 -8.22 -5.31
N LEU A 10 -3.76 -7.26 -4.79
CA LEU A 10 -3.70 -7.03 -3.36
C LEU A 10 -4.84 -6.08 -2.98
N VAL A 11 -5.83 -6.56 -2.21
CA VAL A 11 -6.93 -5.71 -1.73
C VAL A 11 -6.65 -5.29 -0.30
N VAL A 12 -6.77 -3.99 -0.03
CA VAL A 12 -6.58 -3.38 1.29
C VAL A 12 -7.88 -2.73 1.72
N LEU A 13 -8.29 -2.90 2.98
CA LEU A 13 -9.56 -2.37 3.49
C LEU A 13 -9.58 -0.85 3.69
N ASP A 14 -8.40 -0.23 3.74
CA ASP A 14 -8.15 1.22 3.80
C ASP A 14 -6.63 1.43 3.65
N TYR A 15 -6.19 2.65 3.35
CA TYR A 15 -4.77 3.03 3.37
C TYR A 15 -4.10 2.72 4.72
N ALA A 16 -4.82 2.90 5.84
CA ALA A 16 -4.30 2.56 7.17
C ALA A 16 -4.22 1.04 7.44
N GLY A 17 -4.79 0.20 6.57
CA GLY A 17 -4.94 -1.24 6.78
C GLY A 17 -3.76 -2.10 6.35
N LEU A 18 -2.78 -1.56 5.60
CA LEU A 18 -1.60 -2.32 5.13
C LEU A 18 -0.35 -2.03 5.96
N SER A 19 0.16 -0.81 5.88
CA SER A 19 1.26 -0.29 6.70
C SER A 19 1.12 1.23 6.78
N LYS A 20 1.74 1.82 7.80
CA LYS A 20 1.78 3.27 8.00
C LYS A 20 3.02 3.90 7.35
N ASP A 21 4.01 3.08 7.00
CA ASP A 21 5.23 3.53 6.35
C ASP A 21 5.13 3.31 4.84
N PRO A 22 5.12 4.38 4.02
CA PRO A 22 5.10 4.26 2.57
C PRO A 22 6.27 3.43 2.00
N THR A 23 7.43 3.44 2.66
CA THR A 23 8.63 2.70 2.24
C THR A 23 8.44 1.20 2.46
N ASP A 24 7.84 0.80 3.58
CA ASP A 24 7.52 -0.61 3.83
C ASP A 24 6.58 -1.17 2.76
N ILE A 25 5.56 -0.42 2.37
CA ILE A 25 4.63 -0.81 1.30
C ILE A 25 5.38 -0.93 -0.02
N LYS A 26 6.29 0.00 -0.30
CA LYS A 26 7.11 -0.04 -1.52
C LYS A 26 7.98 -1.29 -1.54
N ASN A 27 8.63 -1.61 -0.43
CA ASN A 27 9.49 -2.78 -0.30
C ASN A 27 8.67 -4.07 -0.43
N PHE A 28 7.50 -4.15 0.23
CA PHE A 28 6.59 -5.28 0.13
C PHE A 28 6.15 -5.55 -1.31
N ILE A 29 5.72 -4.53 -2.05
CA ILE A 29 5.30 -4.66 -3.46
C ILE A 29 6.49 -4.91 -4.39
N ARG A 30 7.70 -4.50 -4.01
CA ARG A 30 8.93 -4.81 -4.74
C ARG A 30 9.26 -6.30 -4.62
N GLU A 31 9.14 -6.87 -3.43
CA GLU A 31 9.36 -8.30 -3.16
C GLU A 31 8.25 -9.16 -3.79
N LEU A 32 7.01 -8.70 -3.73
CA LEU A 32 5.85 -9.38 -4.28
C LEU A 32 5.65 -9.10 -5.77
N THR A 33 6.57 -9.61 -6.60
CA THR A 33 6.62 -9.38 -8.07
C THR A 33 5.36 -9.82 -8.83
N SER A 34 4.57 -10.73 -8.26
CA SER A 34 3.30 -11.23 -8.80
C SER A 34 2.16 -10.23 -8.73
N THR A 35 2.30 -9.13 -7.97
CA THR A 35 1.24 -8.16 -7.73
C THR A 35 1.02 -7.28 -8.95
N LYS A 36 -0.15 -7.35 -9.59
CA LYS A 36 -0.47 -6.44 -10.71
C LYS A 36 -0.87 -5.05 -10.23
N GLU A 37 -1.69 -5.01 -9.19
CA GLU A 37 -2.28 -3.79 -8.67
C GLU A 37 -2.64 -3.95 -7.19
N VAL A 38 -2.65 -2.81 -6.51
CA VAL A 38 -3.12 -2.66 -5.13
C VAL A 38 -4.47 -1.97 -5.20
N VAL A 39 -5.50 -2.63 -4.70
CA VAL A 39 -6.87 -2.10 -4.64
C VAL A 39 -7.13 -1.63 -3.22
N VAL A 40 -7.44 -0.35 -3.04
CA VAL A 40 -7.85 0.21 -1.75
C VAL A 40 -9.37 0.28 -1.72
N TYR A 41 -9.98 -0.44 -0.79
CA TYR A 41 -11.40 -0.36 -0.51
C TYR A 41 -11.64 0.80 0.45
N HIS A 42 -12.59 1.66 0.12
CA HIS A 42 -12.98 2.83 0.91
C HIS A 42 -14.39 2.63 1.49
N GLY A 43 -14.71 1.44 2.00
CA GLY A 43 -16.02 1.07 2.56
C GLY A 43 -17.19 1.00 1.57
N HIS A 44 -17.11 1.67 0.43
CA HIS A 44 -18.15 1.67 -0.62
C HIS A 44 -17.57 1.87 -2.04
N LYS A 45 -16.27 2.13 -2.16
CA LYS A 45 -15.57 2.31 -3.44
C LYS A 45 -14.29 1.50 -3.46
N PHE A 46 -13.91 1.03 -4.64
CA PHE A 46 -12.63 0.38 -4.87
C PHE A 46 -11.75 1.30 -5.70
N GLU A 47 -10.56 1.59 -5.22
CA GLU A 47 -9.55 2.35 -5.94
C GLU A 47 -8.40 1.41 -6.36
N SER A 48 -8.30 1.13 -7.65
CA SER A 48 -7.21 0.33 -8.21
C SER A 48 -5.97 1.18 -8.49
N ILE A 49 -4.85 0.81 -7.88
CA ILE A 49 -3.55 1.44 -8.06
C ILE A 49 -2.60 0.44 -8.74
N PRO A 50 -2.17 0.69 -10.00
CA PRO A 50 -1.21 -0.17 -10.69
C PRO A 50 0.12 -0.28 -9.94
N ARG A 51 0.77 -1.44 -10.01
CA ARG A 51 2.09 -1.66 -9.37
C ARG A 51 3.11 -0.57 -9.67
N GLN A 52 3.19 -0.11 -10.92
CA GLN A 52 4.13 0.93 -11.34
C GLN A 52 3.87 2.26 -10.60
N ASN A 53 2.61 2.60 -10.35
CA ASN A 53 2.24 3.80 -9.60
C ASN A 53 2.55 3.67 -8.11
N VAL A 54 2.55 2.45 -7.56
CA VAL A 54 2.98 2.20 -6.18
C VAL A 54 4.50 2.34 -6.04
N LEU A 55 5.28 1.85 -7.02
CA LEU A 55 6.74 1.85 -6.92
C LEU A 55 7.41 3.16 -7.31
N HIS A 56 6.90 3.82 -8.34
CA HIS A 56 7.50 5.02 -8.92
C HIS A 56 6.62 6.27 -8.77
N GLY A 57 5.33 6.10 -8.43
CA GLY A 57 4.38 7.20 -8.32
C GLY A 57 4.30 7.83 -6.94
N LYS A 58 3.57 8.95 -6.88
CA LYS A 58 3.27 9.66 -5.62
C LYS A 58 2.12 9.03 -4.83
N THR A 59 1.44 8.01 -5.38
CA THR A 59 0.26 7.40 -4.77
C THR A 59 0.57 6.75 -3.42
N ILE A 60 1.81 6.33 -3.21
CA ILE A 60 2.24 5.72 -1.95
C ILE A 60 2.17 6.67 -0.75
N LYS A 61 2.22 7.99 -0.99
CA LYS A 61 2.04 9.01 0.06
C LYS A 61 0.64 8.97 0.68
N ARG A 62 -0.35 8.38 0.00
CA ARG A 62 -1.70 8.26 0.56
C ARG A 62 -1.78 7.26 1.71
N PHE A 63 -0.79 6.36 1.82
CA PHE A 63 -0.63 5.46 2.96
C PHE A 63 -0.02 6.15 4.19
N ASP A 64 0.53 7.36 4.03
CA ASP A 64 0.96 8.24 5.12
C ASP A 64 -0.25 9.03 5.67
N CYS A 65 -1.26 8.29 6.14
CA CYS A 65 -2.56 8.85 6.53
C CYS A 65 -2.79 8.89 8.04
N ARG A 66 -1.79 8.54 8.88
CA ARG A 66 -1.88 8.69 10.33
C ARG A 66 -1.07 9.89 10.79
N PRO A 67 -1.66 10.82 11.57
CA PRO A 67 -0.86 11.83 12.25
C PRO A 67 0.17 11.12 13.14
N GLY A 68 1.39 11.66 13.16
CA GLY A 68 2.46 11.17 14.02
C GLY A 68 2.02 11.09 15.48
N TYR A 69 2.72 10.29 16.28
CA TYR A 69 2.43 10.16 17.71
C TYR A 69 2.32 11.54 18.36
N VAL A 70 1.13 11.90 18.79
CA VAL A 70 0.92 13.09 19.62
C VAL A 70 1.59 12.79 20.95
N LYS A 71 2.59 13.62 21.34
CA LYS A 71 3.13 13.57 22.70
C LYS A 71 1.94 13.77 23.64
N ARG A 72 1.61 12.74 24.43
CA ARG A 72 0.70 12.92 25.56
C ARG A 72 1.37 13.89 26.52
N SER A 73 0.58 14.80 27.09
CA SER A 73 1.01 15.82 28.03
C SER A 73 2.03 15.26 29.01
N LEU A 74 3.19 15.89 29.13
CA LEU A 74 4.08 15.69 30.26
C LEU A 74 3.31 16.18 31.48
N MET A 75 2.90 15.24 32.33
CA MET A 75 2.43 15.54 33.67
C MET A 75 3.63 15.86 34.55
#